data_AF-A0A820I314-F1
#
_entry.id   AF-A0A820I314-F1
#
_cell.length_a   1.000
_cell.length_b   1.000
_cell.length_c   1.000
_cell.angle_alpha   90.00
_cell.angle_beta   90.00
_cell.angle_gamma   90.00
#
_symmetry.space_group_name_H-M   'P 1'
#
loop_
_entity.id
_entity.type
_entity.pdbx_description
1 polymer ?
#
loop_
_entity_poly.entity_id
_entity_poly.type
_entity_poly.pdbx_seq_one_letter_code
_entity_poly.pdbx_strand_id
1 'polypeptide(L)'
;MKSNTVLTRMNMCRKWFGALWLLIEMNIASANIFGFAALFKVLPQYGIFDEYCHYFDGMNSTERDCSRQTHQYENAMTLGIIFFNVPSMFFGMIIDRFGCRFMKLVFHIVGWLSLALLKPGHDLLLFAHTFFTALSGIIVLITSYASSNYFSKSSPILLTLLIGSGSSSSIWYSIFQVIVDHNLLTLSQLSYIWMSLGALLFLSSFLFLDWKISILNLPYKFNDGSNQIPSTSKNIISKVIDTPCDTKWYTKIYQRIGLWQHLTNPLYVLNVLYLGFLMMPTILLSIIWYPWVYFLNGNDKAQADKYTFALNMSAVSQIVLCPIIGLLLAFGTHRGMY
;
A
#
# COMPACT_ATOMS: atom_id res chain seq x y z
N MET A 1 41.30 1.93 -14.96
CA MET A 1 40.05 1.55 -15.67
C MET A 1 39.27 0.37 -15.08
N LYS A 2 39.87 -0.62 -14.39
CA LYS A 2 39.15 -1.74 -13.73
C LYS A 2 38.32 -1.38 -12.47
N SER A 3 38.71 -0.33 -11.74
CA SER A 3 38.05 0.10 -10.50
C SER A 3 36.64 0.66 -10.73
N ASN A 4 36.43 1.42 -11.82
CA ASN A 4 35.12 2.00 -12.15
C ASN A 4 34.08 0.96 -12.52
N THR A 5 34.46 -0.18 -13.11
CA THR A 5 33.58 -1.27 -13.54
C THR A 5 33.08 -2.11 -12.37
N VAL A 6 33.93 -2.33 -11.36
CA VAL A 6 33.54 -3.04 -10.12
C VAL A 6 32.63 -2.16 -9.28
N LEU A 7 32.95 -0.87 -9.14
CA LEU A 7 32.12 0.10 -8.41
C LEU A 7 30.73 0.28 -9.08
N THR A 8 30.66 0.32 -10.40
CA THR A 8 29.36 0.36 -11.13
C THR A 8 28.58 -0.93 -10.99
N ARG A 9 29.22 -2.11 -11.03
CA ARG A 9 28.54 -3.40 -10.78
C ARG A 9 28.05 -3.53 -9.34
N MET A 10 28.84 -3.15 -8.35
CA MET A 10 28.43 -3.14 -6.93
C MET A 10 27.25 -2.19 -6.69
N ASN A 11 27.26 -1.02 -7.33
CA ASN A 11 26.14 -0.08 -7.29
C ASN A 11 24.89 -0.61 -8.00
N MET A 12 25.04 -1.43 -9.04
CA MET A 12 23.92 -2.07 -9.75
C MET A 12 23.31 -3.21 -8.92
N CYS A 13 24.13 -4.10 -8.35
CA CYS A 13 23.69 -5.17 -7.45
C CYS A 13 22.96 -4.61 -6.23
N ARG A 14 23.50 -3.55 -5.60
CA ARG A 14 22.85 -2.90 -4.46
C ARG A 14 21.49 -2.27 -4.83
N LYS A 15 21.38 -1.68 -6.04
CA LYS A 15 20.11 -1.13 -6.55
C LYS A 15 19.07 -2.22 -6.76
N TRP A 16 19.43 -3.32 -7.42
CA TRP A 16 18.50 -4.44 -7.65
C TRP A 16 18.12 -5.17 -6.36
N PHE A 17 19.07 -5.29 -5.42
CA PHE A 17 18.76 -5.78 -4.07
C PHE A 17 17.75 -4.88 -3.36
N GLY A 18 17.92 -3.55 -3.44
CA GLY A 18 16.94 -2.60 -2.93
C GLY A 18 15.57 -2.70 -3.62
N ALA A 19 15.54 -2.92 -4.93
CA ALA A 19 14.28 -3.14 -5.66
C ALA A 19 13.57 -4.44 -5.21
N LEU A 20 14.31 -5.53 -5.07
CA LEU A 20 13.78 -6.79 -4.54
C LEU A 20 13.25 -6.60 -3.11
N TRP A 21 13.98 -5.86 -2.29
CA TRP A 21 13.58 -5.54 -0.93
C TRP A 21 12.25 -4.78 -0.89
N LEU A 22 12.09 -3.75 -1.73
CA LEU A 22 10.85 -2.99 -1.85
C LEU A 22 9.67 -3.84 -2.33
N LEU A 23 9.91 -4.85 -3.18
CA LEU A 23 8.88 -5.79 -3.62
C LEU A 23 8.42 -6.69 -2.47
N ILE A 24 9.35 -7.20 -1.67
CA ILE A 24 9.00 -7.99 -0.47
C ILE A 24 8.21 -7.12 0.50
N GLU A 25 8.65 -5.89 0.71
CA GLU A 25 7.99 -4.93 1.59
C GLU A 25 6.57 -4.57 1.12
N MET A 26 6.38 -4.35 -0.19
CA MET A 26 5.06 -4.20 -0.82
C MET A 26 4.18 -5.41 -0.54
N ASN A 27 4.67 -6.60 -0.86
CA ASN A 27 3.84 -7.81 -0.77
C ASN A 27 3.43 -8.16 0.67
N ILE A 28 4.23 -7.82 1.66
CA ILE A 28 3.94 -8.15 3.06
C ILE A 28 3.00 -7.12 3.72
N ALA A 29 3.06 -5.86 3.30
CA ALA A 29 2.45 -4.78 4.09
C ALA A 29 1.57 -3.81 3.32
N SER A 30 1.55 -3.78 1.98
CA SER A 30 0.88 -2.69 1.26
C SER A 30 -0.64 -2.82 1.25
N ALA A 31 -1.20 -3.85 0.61
CA ALA A 31 -2.61 -3.87 0.23
C ALA A 31 -3.36 -5.08 0.82
N ASN A 32 -2.90 -5.58 1.96
CA ASN A 32 -3.49 -6.73 2.65
C ASN A 32 -4.98 -6.50 2.94
N ILE A 33 -5.37 -5.25 3.24
CA ILE A 33 -6.74 -4.88 3.62
C ILE A 33 -7.79 -5.28 2.59
N PHE A 34 -7.44 -5.33 1.30
CA PHE A 34 -8.37 -5.78 0.25
C PHE A 34 -8.71 -7.27 0.33
N GLY A 35 -7.87 -8.07 0.99
CA GLY A 35 -8.14 -9.49 1.24
C GLY A 35 -8.86 -9.78 2.55
N PHE A 36 -9.16 -8.76 3.35
CA PHE A 36 -9.64 -8.91 4.74
C PHE A 36 -10.95 -9.71 4.85
N ALA A 37 -11.80 -9.70 3.82
CA ALA A 37 -13.02 -10.49 3.76
C ALA A 37 -12.80 -12.00 4.02
N ALA A 38 -11.60 -12.55 3.75
CA ALA A 38 -11.29 -13.94 4.08
C ALA A 38 -11.36 -14.23 5.59
N LEU A 39 -11.11 -13.23 6.44
CA LEU A 39 -11.24 -13.38 7.89
C LEU A 39 -12.68 -13.47 8.37
N PHE A 40 -13.69 -13.19 7.55
CA PHE A 40 -15.11 -13.28 7.96
C PHE A 40 -15.51 -14.70 8.37
N LYS A 41 -14.79 -15.71 7.87
CA LYS A 41 -14.92 -17.11 8.31
C LYS A 41 -14.17 -17.44 9.60
N VAL A 42 -13.09 -16.72 9.85
CA VAL A 42 -12.17 -16.99 10.97
C VAL A 42 -12.67 -16.31 12.24
N LEU A 43 -13.08 -15.04 12.16
CA LEU A 43 -13.46 -14.23 13.31
C LEU A 43 -14.61 -14.84 14.14
N PRO A 44 -15.67 -15.44 13.54
CA PRO A 44 -16.71 -16.13 14.31
C PRO A 44 -16.20 -17.34 15.10
N GLN A 45 -15.12 -18.01 14.65
CA GLN A 45 -14.54 -19.15 15.37
C GLN A 45 -13.94 -18.73 16.73
N TYR A 46 -13.59 -17.44 16.88
CA TYR A 46 -13.07 -16.85 18.10
C TYR A 46 -14.14 -16.09 18.91
N GLY A 47 -15.41 -16.15 18.51
CA GLY A 47 -16.53 -15.51 19.18
C GLY A 47 -16.56 -13.99 19.10
N ILE A 48 -15.92 -13.41 18.07
CA ILE A 48 -15.87 -11.95 17.89
C ILE A 48 -17.26 -11.46 17.44
N PHE A 49 -17.83 -10.45 18.10
CA PHE A 49 -19.20 -9.96 17.84
C PHE A 49 -20.32 -11.03 17.97
N ASP A 50 -20.12 -12.12 18.73
CA ASP A 50 -21.16 -13.15 18.92
C ASP A 50 -22.43 -12.61 19.61
N GLU A 51 -22.29 -11.51 20.36
CA GLU A 51 -23.40 -10.75 20.97
C GLU A 51 -24.40 -10.18 19.95
N TYR A 52 -24.01 -10.04 18.68
CA TYR A 52 -24.88 -9.57 17.60
C TYR A 52 -25.65 -10.70 16.91
N CYS A 53 -25.45 -11.95 17.33
CA CYS A 53 -26.21 -13.10 16.83
C CYS A 53 -27.45 -13.35 17.70
N HIS A 54 -28.58 -13.61 17.06
CA HIS A 54 -29.83 -13.97 17.73
C HIS A 54 -30.35 -15.32 17.23
N TYR A 55 -31.02 -16.07 18.10
CA TYR A 55 -31.78 -17.24 17.67
C TYR A 55 -33.06 -16.77 16.98
N PHE A 56 -33.50 -17.49 15.96
CA PHE A 56 -34.81 -17.19 15.37
C PHE A 56 -35.91 -17.43 16.42
N ASP A 57 -36.85 -16.48 16.52
CA ASP A 57 -38.02 -16.62 17.38
C ASP A 57 -38.98 -17.65 16.77
N GLY A 58 -38.76 -18.92 17.10
CA GLY A 58 -39.59 -20.06 16.69
C GLY A 58 -39.08 -21.35 17.33
N MET A 59 -39.97 -22.06 18.03
CA MET A 59 -39.63 -23.26 18.82
C MET A 59 -38.75 -24.23 18.02
N ASN A 60 -37.55 -24.52 18.57
CA ASN A 60 -36.55 -25.47 18.07
C ASN A 60 -35.76 -25.07 16.81
N SER A 61 -35.50 -23.79 16.55
CA SER A 61 -34.48 -23.42 15.56
C SER A 61 -33.06 -23.49 16.15
N THR A 62 -32.26 -24.47 15.72
CA THR A 62 -30.79 -24.48 15.93
C THR A 62 -30.07 -23.44 15.07
N GLU A 63 -30.79 -22.74 14.21
CA GLU A 63 -30.28 -21.76 13.27
C GLU A 63 -30.13 -20.40 13.97
N ARG A 64 -28.95 -19.78 13.84
CA ARG A 64 -28.62 -18.45 14.39
C ARG A 64 -28.59 -17.43 13.27
N ASP A 65 -29.30 -16.32 13.41
CA ASP A 65 -29.13 -15.15 12.55
C ASP A 65 -27.95 -14.32 13.07
N CYS A 66 -26.88 -14.27 12.28
CA CYS A 66 -25.66 -13.51 12.57
C CYS A 66 -25.44 -12.39 11.54
N SER A 67 -26.48 -11.93 10.84
CA SER A 67 -26.34 -10.90 9.80
C SER A 67 -25.74 -9.59 10.34
N ARG A 68 -26.09 -9.20 11.57
CA ARG A 68 -25.51 -8.01 12.24
C ARG A 68 -24.03 -8.17 12.56
N GLN A 69 -23.58 -9.37 12.92
CA GLN A 69 -22.15 -9.68 13.12
C GLN A 69 -21.38 -9.49 11.81
N THR A 70 -21.89 -10.04 10.70
CA THR A 70 -21.26 -9.87 9.38
C THR A 70 -21.14 -8.40 8.99
N HIS A 71 -22.17 -7.58 9.24
CA HIS A 71 -22.11 -6.14 9.00
C HIS A 71 -21.01 -5.41 9.79
N GLN A 72 -20.70 -5.85 11.02
CA GLN A 72 -19.59 -5.23 11.77
C GLN A 72 -18.23 -5.51 11.10
N TYR A 73 -18.03 -6.72 10.56
CA TYR A 73 -16.82 -7.05 9.82
C TYR A 73 -16.71 -6.25 8.52
N GLU A 74 -17.81 -6.10 7.78
CA GLU A 74 -17.89 -5.25 6.58
C GLU A 74 -17.59 -3.78 6.88
N ASN A 75 -18.08 -3.27 8.01
CA ASN A 75 -17.79 -1.90 8.46
C ASN A 75 -16.31 -1.72 8.76
N ALA A 76 -15.69 -2.67 9.47
CA ALA A 76 -14.25 -2.64 9.75
C ALA A 76 -13.42 -2.69 8.46
N MET A 77 -13.81 -3.53 7.49
CA MET A 77 -13.17 -3.60 6.18
C MET A 77 -13.30 -2.28 5.40
N THR A 78 -14.52 -1.74 5.35
CA THR A 78 -14.84 -0.49 4.64
C THR A 78 -14.03 0.67 5.21
N LEU A 79 -13.92 0.76 6.54
CA LEU A 79 -13.06 1.75 7.21
C LEU A 79 -11.62 1.67 6.69
N GLY A 80 -11.04 0.47 6.67
CA GLY A 80 -9.69 0.24 6.16
C GLY A 80 -9.53 0.66 4.70
N ILE A 81 -10.46 0.27 3.82
CA ILE A 81 -10.44 0.64 2.38
C ILE A 81 -10.52 2.16 2.20
N ILE A 82 -11.38 2.84 2.97
CA ILE A 82 -11.49 4.31 2.95
C ILE A 82 -10.14 4.93 3.35
N PHE A 83 -9.54 4.52 4.46
CA PHE A 83 -8.27 5.08 4.91
C PHE A 83 -7.08 4.73 4.02
N PHE A 84 -7.16 3.62 3.29
CA PHE A 84 -6.15 3.27 2.28
C PHE A 84 -6.21 4.19 1.05
N ASN A 85 -7.41 4.60 0.62
CA ASN A 85 -7.60 5.32 -0.65
C ASN A 85 -7.77 6.84 -0.49
N VAL A 86 -8.51 7.29 0.53
CA VAL A 86 -9.03 8.66 0.65
C VAL A 86 -8.01 9.69 1.14
N PRO A 87 -7.01 9.37 2.00
CA PRO A 87 -6.16 10.42 2.56
C PRO A 87 -4.72 10.43 2.05
N SER A 88 -4.45 10.02 0.80
CA SER A 88 -3.08 10.08 0.24
C SER A 88 -2.48 11.49 0.31
N MET A 89 -3.28 12.53 0.09
CA MET A 89 -2.87 13.94 0.22
C MET A 89 -2.63 14.35 1.68
N PHE A 90 -3.51 13.97 2.62
CA PHE A 90 -3.37 14.30 4.03
C PHE A 90 -2.20 13.54 4.69
N PHE A 91 -2.04 12.27 4.36
CA PHE A 91 -0.93 11.46 4.84
C PHE A 91 0.39 11.90 4.25
N GLY A 92 0.44 12.38 3.00
CA GLY A 92 1.64 13.01 2.46
C GLY A 92 2.19 14.10 3.39
N MET A 93 1.33 14.99 3.88
CA MET A 93 1.73 16.06 4.82
C MET A 93 2.19 15.53 6.19
N ILE A 94 1.54 14.48 6.71
CA ILE A 94 1.91 13.85 7.99
C ILE A 94 3.26 13.14 7.86
N ILE A 95 3.45 12.41 6.76
CA ILE A 95 4.68 11.70 6.42
C ILE A 95 5.85 12.69 6.31
N ASP A 96 5.64 13.85 5.67
CA ASP A 96 6.67 14.88 5.53
C ASP A 96 7.12 15.46 6.88
N ARG A 97 6.24 15.46 7.89
CA ARG A 97 6.53 15.99 9.23
C ARG A 97 7.16 14.98 10.19
N PHE A 98 6.64 13.75 10.22
CA PHE A 98 7.05 12.72 11.18
C PHE A 98 8.04 11.69 10.62
N GLY A 99 8.26 11.71 9.31
CA GLY A 99 9.12 10.78 8.58
C GLY A 99 8.43 9.46 8.27
N CYS A 100 8.51 9.03 7.01
CA CYS A 100 7.81 7.83 6.54
C CYS A 100 8.24 6.55 7.28
N ARG A 101 9.53 6.43 7.62
CA ARG A 101 10.10 5.19 8.18
C ARG A 101 9.52 4.86 9.56
N PHE A 102 9.46 5.86 10.43
CA PHE A 102 8.93 5.69 11.78
C PHE A 102 7.42 5.40 11.75
N MET A 103 6.67 6.15 10.93
CA MET A 103 5.22 5.96 10.78
C MET A 103 4.85 4.57 10.25
N LYS A 104 5.57 4.05 9.24
CA LYS A 104 5.37 2.68 8.71
C LYS A 104 5.52 1.63 9.81
N LEU A 105 6.62 1.71 10.56
CA LEU A 105 6.91 0.75 11.62
C LEU A 105 5.85 0.80 12.73
N VAL A 106 5.52 2.00 13.22
CA VAL A 106 4.56 2.16 14.31
C VAL A 106 3.17 1.68 13.91
N PHE A 107 2.65 2.13 12.76
CA PHE A 107 1.31 1.72 12.33
C PHE A 107 1.23 0.22 12.00
N HIS A 108 2.30 -0.37 11.45
CA HIS A 108 2.34 -1.82 11.27
C HIS A 108 2.29 -2.57 12.59
N ILE A 109 3.12 -2.19 13.55
CA ILE A 109 3.16 -2.86 14.87
C ILE A 109 1.82 -2.71 15.56
N VAL A 110 1.27 -1.50 15.64
CA VAL A 110 -0.02 -1.25 16.32
C VAL A 110 -1.16 -1.99 15.61
N GLY A 111 -1.20 -1.98 14.28
CA GLY A 111 -2.25 -2.67 13.53
C GLY A 111 -2.23 -4.18 13.75
N TRP A 112 -1.08 -4.82 13.63
CA TRP A 112 -0.98 -6.27 13.82
C TRP A 112 -1.07 -6.70 15.29
N LEU A 113 -0.58 -5.88 16.22
CA LEU A 113 -0.78 -6.09 17.66
C LEU A 113 -2.26 -6.02 18.03
N SER A 114 -3.02 -5.10 17.44
CA SER A 114 -4.47 -5.00 17.68
C SER A 114 -5.21 -6.29 17.30
N LEU A 115 -4.86 -6.90 16.16
CA LEU A 115 -5.41 -8.20 15.77
C LEU A 115 -4.91 -9.33 16.67
N ALA A 116 -3.64 -9.30 17.10
CA ALA A 116 -3.08 -10.32 17.97
C ALA A 116 -3.72 -10.34 19.36
N LEU A 117 -4.14 -9.18 19.86
CA LEU A 117 -4.80 -9.00 21.15
C LEU A 117 -6.34 -9.11 21.06
N LEU A 118 -6.88 -9.34 19.86
CA LEU A 118 -8.32 -9.41 19.64
C LEU A 118 -8.95 -10.55 20.46
N LYS A 119 -10.00 -10.20 21.21
CA LYS A 119 -10.77 -11.11 22.07
C LYS A 119 -12.24 -10.70 22.03
N PRO A 120 -13.18 -11.61 22.35
CA PRO A 120 -14.59 -11.25 22.55
C PRO A 120 -14.76 -10.05 23.49
N GLY A 121 -15.67 -9.14 23.16
CA GLY A 121 -15.93 -7.90 23.90
C GLY A 121 -14.90 -6.78 23.71
N HIS A 122 -13.87 -6.97 22.87
CA HIS A 122 -12.88 -5.94 22.53
C HIS A 122 -12.96 -5.52 21.05
N ASP A 123 -14.17 -5.25 20.60
CA ASP A 123 -14.53 -4.99 19.20
C ASP A 123 -13.73 -3.85 18.54
N LEU A 124 -13.36 -2.83 19.33
CA LEU A 124 -12.58 -1.69 18.86
C LEU A 124 -11.20 -2.12 18.31
N LEU A 125 -10.64 -3.24 18.77
CA LEU A 125 -9.35 -3.74 18.29
C LEU A 125 -9.41 -4.17 16.83
N LEU A 126 -10.56 -4.65 16.34
CA LEU A 126 -10.70 -5.02 14.93
C LEU A 126 -10.69 -3.77 14.04
N PHE A 127 -11.40 -2.72 14.45
CA PHE A 127 -11.38 -1.42 13.77
C PHE A 127 -10.01 -0.75 13.84
N ALA A 128 -9.33 -0.83 14.98
CA ALA A 128 -7.97 -0.35 15.13
C ALA A 128 -7.02 -1.10 14.18
N HIS A 129 -7.14 -2.42 14.09
CA HIS A 129 -6.36 -3.24 13.17
C HIS A 129 -6.55 -2.78 11.71
N THR A 130 -7.79 -2.69 11.22
CA THR A 130 -8.04 -2.31 9.81
C THR A 130 -7.60 -0.87 9.52
N PHE A 131 -7.79 0.05 10.47
CA PHE A 131 -7.31 1.43 10.37
C PHE A 131 -5.79 1.50 10.28
N PHE A 132 -5.06 0.99 11.28
CA PHE A 132 -3.61 1.13 11.33
C PHE A 132 -2.89 0.32 10.24
N THR A 133 -3.41 -0.84 9.85
CA THR A 133 -2.85 -1.59 8.71
C THR A 133 -3.07 -0.88 7.38
N ALA A 134 -4.23 -0.23 7.17
CA ALA A 134 -4.46 0.61 6.00
C ALA A 134 -3.49 1.80 5.96
N LEU A 135 -3.26 2.47 7.09
CA LEU A 135 -2.29 3.57 7.19
C LEU A 135 -0.85 3.11 6.89
N SER A 136 -0.42 2.02 7.51
CA SER A 136 0.89 1.44 7.21
C SER A 136 1.01 1.14 5.72
N GLY A 137 0.01 0.47 5.16
CA GLY A 137 0.01 0.03 3.77
C GLY A 137 0.09 1.16 2.76
N ILE A 138 -0.66 2.25 2.93
CA ILE A 138 -0.60 3.39 2.02
C ILE A 138 0.76 4.11 2.09
N ILE A 139 1.38 4.21 3.27
CA ILE A 139 2.72 4.79 3.40
C ILE A 139 3.75 3.89 2.72
N VAL A 140 3.65 2.57 2.90
CA VAL A 140 4.48 1.57 2.20
C VAL A 140 4.34 1.79 0.69
N LEU A 141 3.11 1.88 0.16
CA LEU A 141 2.82 2.11 -1.26
C LEU A 141 3.46 3.39 -1.80
N ILE A 142 3.19 4.54 -1.18
CA ILE A 142 3.71 5.85 -1.63
C ILE A 142 5.24 5.84 -1.64
N THR A 143 5.86 5.32 -0.59
CA THR A 143 7.34 5.30 -0.47
C THR A 143 8.01 4.37 -1.48
N SER A 144 7.41 3.21 -1.77
CA SER A 144 7.93 2.28 -2.78
C SER A 144 7.75 2.80 -4.20
N TYR A 145 6.61 3.40 -4.53
CA TYR A 145 6.39 3.99 -5.86
C TYR A 145 7.31 5.18 -6.12
N ALA A 146 7.53 6.04 -5.12
CA ALA A 146 8.52 7.11 -5.25
C ALA A 146 9.94 6.55 -5.54
N SER A 147 10.22 5.34 -5.05
CA SER A 147 11.52 4.67 -5.24
C SER A 147 11.70 4.08 -6.66
N SER A 148 10.63 3.86 -7.43
CA SER A 148 10.77 3.36 -8.81
C SER A 148 11.44 4.38 -9.73
N ASN A 149 11.24 5.68 -9.44
CA ASN A 149 11.78 6.79 -10.24
C ASN A 149 13.31 6.85 -10.28
N TYR A 150 13.99 6.19 -9.35
CA TYR A 150 15.45 6.11 -9.35
C TYR A 150 16.02 5.19 -10.44
N PHE A 151 15.18 4.39 -11.08
CA PHE A 151 15.54 3.52 -12.18
C PHE A 151 15.22 4.21 -13.50
N SER A 152 16.06 5.15 -13.94
CA SER A 152 15.78 5.99 -15.12
C SER A 152 15.30 5.22 -16.37
N LYS A 153 15.93 4.08 -16.71
CA LYS A 153 15.59 3.27 -17.89
C LYS A 153 14.49 2.24 -17.64
N SER A 154 14.26 1.83 -16.38
CA SER A 154 13.37 0.72 -16.01
C SER A 154 12.25 1.14 -15.06
N SER A 155 12.04 2.44 -14.84
CA SER A 155 11.07 2.99 -13.89
C SER A 155 9.65 2.50 -14.19
N PRO A 156 9.15 2.49 -15.44
CA PRO A 156 7.81 1.99 -15.74
C PRO A 156 7.64 0.51 -15.38
N ILE A 157 8.63 -0.33 -15.70
CA ILE A 157 8.60 -1.77 -15.42
C ILE A 157 8.65 -2.03 -13.91
N LEU A 158 9.52 -1.32 -13.19
CA LEU A 158 9.62 -1.47 -11.74
C LEU A 158 8.37 -0.94 -11.03
N LEU A 159 7.82 0.19 -11.49
CA LEU A 159 6.57 0.75 -10.96
C LEU A 159 5.43 -0.25 -11.12
N THR A 160 5.24 -0.83 -12.31
CA THR A 160 4.17 -1.81 -12.51
C THR A 160 4.43 -3.11 -11.75
N LEU A 161 5.68 -3.55 -11.61
CA LEU A 161 6.02 -4.69 -10.77
C LEU A 161 5.69 -4.44 -9.29
N LEU A 162 5.95 -3.23 -8.77
CA LEU A 162 5.54 -2.83 -7.42
C LEU A 162 4.01 -2.78 -7.27
N ILE A 163 3.29 -2.29 -8.28
CA ILE A 163 1.81 -2.34 -8.31
C ILE A 163 1.31 -3.79 -8.25
N GLY A 164 1.86 -4.67 -9.09
CA GLY A 164 1.47 -6.09 -9.10
C GLY A 164 1.78 -6.81 -7.79
N SER A 165 2.95 -6.53 -7.21
CA SER A 165 3.35 -7.02 -5.88
C SER A 165 2.45 -6.51 -4.76
N GLY A 166 2.01 -5.26 -4.85
CA GLY A 166 1.08 -4.68 -3.89
C GLY A 166 -0.31 -5.30 -4.01
N SER A 167 -0.85 -5.45 -5.22
CA SER A 167 -2.16 -6.09 -5.44
C SER A 167 -2.19 -7.55 -4.94
N SER A 168 -1.11 -8.30 -5.14
CA SER A 168 -1.03 -9.70 -4.71
C SER A 168 -0.96 -9.88 -3.19
N SER A 169 -0.67 -8.83 -2.42
CA SER A 169 -0.63 -8.88 -0.95
C SER A 169 -1.98 -9.22 -0.30
N SER A 170 -3.09 -9.03 -1.01
CA SER A 170 -4.44 -9.41 -0.56
C SER A 170 -4.60 -10.91 -0.27
N ILE A 171 -3.74 -11.78 -0.81
CA ILE A 171 -3.82 -13.23 -0.57
C ILE A 171 -3.57 -13.64 0.89
N TRP A 172 -2.83 -12.85 1.67
CA TRP A 172 -2.33 -13.27 2.97
C TRP A 172 -3.44 -13.61 3.98
N TYR A 173 -4.54 -12.88 4.00
CA TYR A 173 -5.67 -13.22 4.86
C TYR A 173 -6.37 -14.52 4.44
N SER A 174 -6.41 -14.83 3.14
CA SER A 174 -6.89 -16.13 2.66
C SER A 174 -5.95 -17.27 3.08
N ILE A 175 -4.64 -17.03 3.08
CA ILE A 175 -3.65 -17.99 3.62
C ILE A 175 -3.87 -18.18 5.12
N PHE A 176 -4.08 -17.11 5.87
CA PHE A 176 -4.36 -17.18 7.31
C PHE A 176 -5.62 -17.98 7.60
N GLN A 177 -6.68 -17.75 6.82
CA GLN A 177 -7.91 -18.52 6.91
C GLN A 177 -7.64 -20.02 6.77
N VAL A 178 -6.91 -20.45 5.73
CA VAL A 178 -6.55 -21.87 5.51
C VAL A 178 -5.72 -22.43 6.68
N ILE A 179 -4.74 -21.67 7.18
CA ILE A 179 -3.89 -22.12 8.30
C ILE A 179 -4.72 -22.33 9.58
N VAL A 180 -5.65 -21.42 9.86
CA VAL A 180 -6.54 -21.52 11.04
C VAL A 180 -7.55 -22.64 10.86
N ASP A 181 -8.16 -22.78 9.69
CA ASP A 181 -9.13 -23.84 9.38
C ASP A 181 -8.52 -25.25 9.55
N HIS A 182 -7.21 -25.40 9.31
CA HIS A 182 -6.46 -26.64 9.56
C HIS A 182 -5.90 -26.77 10.98
N ASN A 183 -6.24 -25.87 11.91
CA ASN A 183 -5.77 -25.84 13.29
C ASN A 183 -4.22 -25.84 13.43
N LEU A 184 -3.51 -25.30 12.43
CA LEU A 184 -2.04 -25.28 12.44
C LEU A 184 -1.51 -24.15 13.33
N LEU A 185 -2.12 -22.97 13.25
CA LEU A 185 -1.81 -21.79 14.06
C LEU A 185 -3.09 -21.03 14.37
N THR A 186 -3.12 -20.36 15.51
CA THR A 186 -4.20 -19.43 15.88
C THR A 186 -4.05 -18.08 15.16
N LEU A 187 -5.15 -17.35 15.03
CA LEU A 187 -5.14 -15.99 14.46
C LEU A 187 -4.19 -15.05 15.22
N SER A 188 -4.12 -15.18 16.55
CA SER A 188 -3.21 -14.40 17.39
C SER A 188 -1.75 -14.71 17.08
N GLN A 189 -1.38 -15.99 16.97
CA GLN A 189 -0.01 -16.41 16.59
C GLN A 189 0.39 -15.89 15.20
N LEU A 190 -0.51 -16.02 14.22
CA LEU A 190 -0.29 -15.49 12.86
C LEU A 190 -0.08 -13.97 12.89
N SER A 191 -0.86 -13.26 13.70
CA SER A 191 -0.75 -11.81 13.86
C SER A 191 0.58 -11.40 14.47
N TYR A 192 1.08 -12.11 15.49
CA TYR A 192 2.41 -11.86 16.07
C TYR A 192 3.54 -12.15 15.07
N ILE A 193 3.42 -13.23 14.30
CA ILE A 193 4.39 -13.56 13.25
C ILE A 193 4.42 -12.42 12.22
N TRP A 194 3.27 -11.96 11.75
CA TRP A 194 3.19 -10.90 10.74
C TRP A 194 3.66 -9.54 11.26
N MET A 195 3.36 -9.23 12.52
CA MET A 195 3.89 -8.07 13.23
C MET A 195 5.43 -8.10 13.23
N SER A 196 6.02 -9.23 13.65
CA SER A 196 7.48 -9.39 13.72
C SER A 196 8.14 -9.34 12.34
N LEU A 197 7.53 -9.99 11.34
CA LEU A 197 8.03 -10.03 9.98
C LEU A 197 8.10 -8.63 9.38
N GLY A 198 7.01 -7.86 9.43
CA GLY A 198 7.02 -6.50 8.92
C GLY A 198 7.92 -5.56 9.72
N ALA A 199 7.98 -5.70 11.05
CA ALA A 199 8.90 -4.92 11.88
C ALA A 199 10.36 -5.16 11.51
N LEU A 200 10.76 -6.42 11.34
CA LEU A 200 12.10 -6.78 10.86
C LEU A 200 12.36 -6.20 9.47
N LEU A 201 11.39 -6.30 8.56
CA LEU A 201 11.55 -5.79 7.20
C LEU A 201 11.74 -4.27 7.16
N PHE A 202 10.98 -3.52 7.97
CA PHE A 202 11.11 -2.06 8.04
C PHE A 202 12.40 -1.63 8.75
N LEU A 203 12.83 -2.38 9.78
CA LEU A 203 14.09 -2.13 10.48
C LEU A 203 15.29 -2.43 9.59
N SER A 204 15.27 -3.50 8.80
CA SER A 204 16.33 -3.76 7.83
C SER A 204 16.28 -2.75 6.67
N SER A 205 15.11 -2.27 6.25
CA SER A 205 15.02 -1.10 5.35
C SER A 205 15.70 0.14 5.96
N PHE A 206 15.66 0.31 7.28
CA PHE A 206 16.34 1.40 7.97
C PHE A 206 17.87 1.27 7.92
N LEU A 207 18.39 0.03 7.99
CA LEU A 207 19.83 -0.27 8.10
C LEU A 207 20.54 -0.46 6.75
N PHE A 208 19.88 -1.12 5.78
CA PHE A 208 20.50 -1.54 4.52
C PHE A 208 20.20 -0.59 3.35
N LEU A 209 19.04 0.05 3.36
CA LEU A 209 18.71 1.08 2.38
C LEU A 209 19.16 2.43 2.94
N ASP A 210 20.45 2.69 2.76
CA ASP A 210 21.08 3.99 3.00
C ASP A 210 20.61 4.99 1.94
N TRP A 211 19.32 5.29 1.99
CA TRP A 211 18.69 6.24 1.12
C TRP A 211 18.70 7.55 1.88
N LYS A 212 19.71 8.38 1.64
CA LYS A 212 19.55 9.85 1.73
C LYS A 212 18.45 10.22 0.75
N ILE A 213 17.19 10.02 1.14
CA ILE A 213 16.01 10.30 0.31
C ILE A 213 15.88 11.81 0.38
N SER A 214 16.56 12.48 -0.54
CA SER A 214 16.04 13.75 -1.03
C SER A 214 14.67 13.41 -1.60
N ILE A 215 13.64 13.62 -0.80
CA ILE A 215 12.24 13.47 -1.19
C ILE A 215 12.06 14.32 -2.46
N LEU A 216 11.58 13.68 -3.53
CA LEU A 216 11.21 14.31 -4.81
C LEU A 216 12.36 15.00 -5.59
N ASN A 217 13.22 14.20 -6.23
CA ASN A 217 13.60 14.56 -7.60
C ASN A 217 12.52 14.02 -8.54
N LEU A 218 11.44 14.78 -8.70
CA LEU A 218 10.51 14.57 -9.81
C LEU A 218 11.31 14.55 -11.12
N PRO A 219 11.06 13.61 -12.04
CA PRO A 219 11.78 13.53 -13.32
C PRO A 219 11.42 14.67 -14.28
N TYR A 220 10.55 15.60 -13.89
CA TYR A 220 10.34 16.83 -14.65
C TYR A 220 11.53 17.77 -14.45
N LYS A 221 12.61 17.52 -15.22
CA LYS A 221 13.35 18.65 -15.78
C LYS A 221 12.34 19.43 -16.60
N PHE A 222 11.82 20.53 -16.06
CA PHE A 222 11.38 21.61 -16.93
C PHE A 222 12.60 21.91 -17.82
N ASN A 223 12.48 21.61 -19.11
CA ASN A 223 13.30 22.29 -20.10
C ASN A 223 12.85 23.75 -20.02
N ASP A 224 13.40 24.47 -19.05
CA ASP A 224 13.38 25.91 -19.08
C ASP A 224 14.15 26.27 -20.34
N GLY A 225 13.47 26.92 -21.28
CA GLY A 225 14.04 27.35 -22.55
C GLY A 225 15.11 28.40 -22.29
N SER A 226 16.27 27.99 -21.76
CA SER A 226 17.36 28.87 -21.39
C SER A 226 18.29 29.09 -22.59
N ASN A 227 17.71 29.54 -23.71
CA ASN A 227 18.47 30.31 -24.69
C ASN A 227 18.35 31.79 -24.31
N GLN A 228 19.01 32.17 -23.20
CA GLN A 228 19.44 33.54 -22.85
C GLN A 228 19.60 33.66 -21.32
N ILE A 229 20.78 33.32 -20.76
CA ILE A 229 21.20 33.86 -19.46
C ILE A 229 22.67 34.30 -19.57
N PRO A 230 23.05 35.52 -19.14
CA PRO A 230 24.38 36.09 -19.34
C PRO A 230 25.50 35.38 -18.55
N SER A 231 26.73 35.51 -19.06
CA SER A 231 27.97 34.81 -18.68
C SER A 231 28.48 35.05 -17.25
N THR A 232 27.86 35.91 -16.45
CA THR A 232 28.27 36.20 -15.06
C THR A 232 27.76 35.19 -14.02
N SER A 233 26.78 34.34 -14.35
CA SER A 233 26.21 33.34 -13.40
C SER A 233 26.99 32.02 -13.32
N LYS A 234 27.90 31.74 -14.26
CA LYS A 234 28.67 30.48 -14.31
C LYS A 234 29.65 30.31 -13.14
N ASN A 235 30.16 31.42 -12.58
CA ASN A 235 31.11 31.38 -11.46
C ASN A 235 30.46 31.14 -10.09
N ILE A 236 29.15 31.32 -9.96
CA ILE A 236 28.43 31.02 -8.71
C ILE A 236 28.10 29.53 -8.64
N ILE A 237 27.76 28.91 -9.79
CA ILE A 237 27.38 27.49 -9.87
C ILE A 237 28.56 26.56 -9.55
N SER A 238 29.78 26.91 -9.94
CA SER A 238 30.96 26.09 -9.65
C SER A 238 31.35 26.08 -8.16
N LYS A 239 31.04 27.13 -7.41
CA LYS A 239 31.30 27.20 -5.95
C LYS A 239 30.26 26.46 -5.09
N VAL A 240 29.09 26.12 -5.63
CA VAL A 240 27.99 25.48 -4.88
C VAL A 240 28.14 23.95 -4.82
N ILE A 241 28.94 23.35 -5.70
CA ILE A 241 29.08 21.89 -5.82
C ILE A 241 29.93 21.28 -4.68
N ASP A 242 30.75 22.08 -3.99
CA ASP A 242 31.75 21.58 -3.03
C ASP A 242 31.43 21.80 -1.54
N THR A 243 30.18 22.12 -1.15
CA THR A 243 29.82 22.23 0.29
C THR A 243 28.95 21.06 0.76
N PRO A 244 29.30 20.41 1.90
CA PRO A 244 28.50 19.33 2.45
C PRO A 244 27.16 19.90 2.94
N CYS A 245 26.10 19.29 2.40
CA CYS A 245 24.72 19.78 2.35
C CYS A 245 24.12 20.15 3.73
N ASP A 246 23.80 21.43 3.91
CA ASP A 246 22.95 21.94 5.00
C ASP A 246 21.47 21.73 4.62
N THR A 247 20.82 20.82 5.35
CA THR A 247 19.43 20.36 5.13
C THR A 247 18.35 21.42 5.38
N LYS A 248 18.74 22.63 5.84
CA LYS A 248 17.82 23.74 6.16
C LYS A 248 17.25 24.50 4.95
N TRP A 249 17.89 24.42 3.79
CA TRP A 249 17.45 25.16 2.59
C TRP A 249 16.32 24.44 1.85
N TYR A 250 16.38 23.12 1.75
CA TYR A 250 15.44 22.32 0.96
C TYR A 250 14.01 22.33 1.54
N THR A 251 13.89 22.23 2.86
CA THR A 251 12.63 22.38 3.61
C THR A 251 11.97 23.74 3.41
N LYS A 252 12.78 24.79 3.20
CA LYS A 252 12.32 26.18 3.07
C LYS A 252 11.72 26.53 1.71
N ILE A 253 12.07 25.80 0.64
CA ILE A 253 11.54 26.03 -0.72
C ILE A 253 10.23 25.26 -0.94
N TYR A 254 10.13 24.00 -0.47
CA TYR A 254 8.89 23.24 -0.56
C TYR A 254 7.78 23.83 0.33
N GLN A 255 8.14 24.42 1.47
CA GLN A 255 7.20 25.21 2.27
C GLN A 255 6.75 26.53 1.59
N ARG A 256 7.43 26.99 0.53
CA ARG A 256 7.17 28.31 -0.09
C ARG A 256 6.18 28.27 -1.27
N ILE A 257 5.95 27.11 -1.86
CA ILE A 257 4.86 26.89 -2.84
C ILE A 257 3.73 26.24 -2.04
N GLY A 258 2.79 27.06 -1.57
CA GLY A 258 1.75 26.58 -0.64
C GLY A 258 0.90 25.49 -1.28
N LEU A 259 0.52 24.47 -0.49
CA LEU A 259 -0.50 23.46 -0.84
C LEU A 259 -1.74 24.08 -1.50
N TRP A 260 -2.13 25.25 -0.98
CA TRP A 260 -3.21 26.08 -1.49
C TRP A 260 -3.04 26.48 -2.96
N GLN A 261 -1.83 26.78 -3.41
CA GLN A 261 -1.54 27.15 -4.80
C GLN A 261 -1.75 25.98 -5.77
N HIS A 262 -1.55 24.73 -5.32
CA HIS A 262 -1.85 23.53 -6.11
C HIS A 262 -3.34 23.18 -6.09
N LEU A 263 -4.00 23.30 -4.93
CA LEU A 263 -5.45 23.11 -4.81
C LEU A 263 -6.27 24.15 -5.61
N THR A 264 -5.73 25.35 -5.84
CA THR A 264 -6.36 26.36 -6.68
C THR A 264 -6.10 26.20 -8.17
N ASN A 265 -5.20 25.29 -8.59
CA ASN A 265 -4.91 25.08 -10.00
C ASN A 265 -6.01 24.20 -10.64
N PRO A 266 -6.81 24.73 -11.58
CA PRO A 266 -7.95 24.00 -12.15
C PRO A 266 -7.53 22.73 -12.90
N LEU A 267 -6.34 22.71 -13.52
CA LEU A 267 -5.83 21.52 -14.21
C LEU A 267 -5.45 20.41 -13.21
N TYR A 268 -4.88 20.79 -12.06
CA TYR A 268 -4.58 19.84 -11.00
C TYR A 268 -5.86 19.24 -10.44
N VAL A 269 -6.84 20.08 -10.11
CA VAL A 269 -8.16 19.64 -9.60
C VAL A 269 -8.85 18.74 -10.63
N LEU A 270 -8.87 19.11 -11.90
CA LEU A 270 -9.47 18.30 -12.96
C LEU A 270 -8.78 16.93 -13.11
N ASN A 271 -7.44 16.89 -13.06
CA ASN A 271 -6.70 15.62 -13.09
C ASN A 271 -6.99 14.75 -11.87
N VAL A 272 -7.06 15.33 -10.68
CA VAL A 272 -7.41 14.59 -9.45
C VAL A 272 -8.84 14.03 -9.54
N LEU A 273 -9.79 14.84 -10.00
CA LEU A 273 -11.17 14.39 -10.22
C LEU A 273 -11.26 13.29 -11.28
N TYR A 274 -10.55 13.44 -12.39
CA TYR A 274 -10.50 12.45 -13.47
C TYR A 274 -9.89 11.13 -13.00
N LEU A 275 -8.75 11.16 -12.30
CA LEU A 275 -8.13 9.97 -11.73
C LEU A 275 -9.02 9.33 -10.65
N GLY A 276 -9.64 10.13 -9.80
CA GLY A 276 -10.61 9.66 -8.81
C GLY A 276 -11.78 8.95 -9.46
N PHE A 277 -12.34 9.53 -10.53
CA PHE A 277 -13.42 8.92 -11.31
C PHE A 277 -12.98 7.61 -11.98
N LEU A 278 -11.77 7.54 -12.53
CA LEU A 278 -11.22 6.30 -13.10
C LEU A 278 -11.02 5.20 -12.06
N MET A 279 -10.73 5.54 -10.80
CA MET A 279 -10.56 4.58 -9.70
C MET A 279 -11.86 4.19 -9.01
N MET A 280 -12.95 4.93 -9.20
CA MET A 280 -14.24 4.62 -8.56
C MET A 280 -14.75 3.19 -8.84
N PRO A 281 -14.72 2.68 -10.09
CA PRO A 281 -15.22 1.33 -10.38
C PRO A 281 -14.50 0.23 -9.61
N THR A 282 -13.18 0.35 -9.44
CA THR A 282 -12.38 -0.65 -8.71
C THR A 282 -12.62 -0.59 -7.21
N ILE A 283 -12.74 0.62 -6.65
CA ILE A 283 -13.09 0.80 -5.23
C ILE A 283 -14.49 0.25 -4.94
N LEU A 284 -15.49 0.62 -5.76
CA LEU A 284 -16.86 0.15 -5.62
C LEU A 284 -16.94 -1.37 -5.75
N LEU A 285 -16.23 -1.96 -6.71
CA LEU A 285 -16.15 -3.41 -6.85
C LEU A 285 -15.64 -4.06 -5.56
N SER A 286 -14.58 -3.53 -4.95
CA SER A 286 -14.00 -4.11 -3.72
C SER A 286 -14.94 -4.08 -2.51
N ILE A 287 -15.82 -3.07 -2.42
CA ILE A 287 -16.80 -2.93 -1.33
C ILE A 287 -18.03 -3.79 -1.59
N ILE A 288 -18.53 -3.80 -2.83
CA ILE A 288 -19.82 -4.41 -3.19
C ILE A 288 -19.65 -5.90 -3.55
N TRP A 289 -18.44 -6.37 -3.84
CA TRP A 289 -18.16 -7.73 -4.30
C TRP A 289 -18.84 -8.80 -3.45
N TYR A 290 -18.61 -8.78 -2.13
CA TYR A 290 -19.12 -9.83 -1.25
C TYR A 290 -20.66 -9.84 -1.17
N PRO A 291 -21.34 -8.71 -0.85
CA PRO A 291 -22.80 -8.65 -0.88
C PRO A 291 -23.41 -9.07 -2.23
N TRP A 292 -22.79 -8.67 -3.34
CA TRP A 292 -23.29 -8.96 -4.68
C TRP A 292 -23.20 -10.45 -5.02
N VAL A 293 -22.06 -11.07 -4.76
CA VAL A 293 -21.86 -12.50 -4.99
C VAL A 293 -22.75 -13.34 -4.08
N TYR A 294 -22.95 -12.90 -2.83
CA TYR A 294 -23.88 -13.51 -1.89
C TYR A 294 -25.32 -13.51 -2.43
N PHE A 295 -25.79 -12.35 -2.89
CA PHE A 295 -27.12 -12.20 -3.48
C PHE A 295 -27.30 -13.05 -4.74
N LEU A 296 -26.33 -13.04 -5.67
CA LEU A 296 -26.40 -13.80 -6.92
C LEU A 296 -26.46 -15.32 -6.72
N ASN A 297 -25.87 -15.84 -5.64
CA ASN A 297 -25.85 -17.27 -5.35
C ASN A 297 -27.03 -17.72 -4.46
N GLY A 298 -28.11 -16.95 -4.41
CA GLY A 298 -29.30 -17.33 -3.65
C GLY A 298 -29.06 -17.37 -2.14
N ASN A 299 -28.24 -16.46 -1.62
CA ASN A 299 -27.89 -16.35 -0.21
C ASN A 299 -27.07 -17.53 0.34
N ASP A 300 -26.39 -18.29 -0.53
CA ASP A 300 -25.43 -19.32 -0.14
C ASP A 300 -24.07 -18.69 0.26
N LYS A 301 -23.78 -18.70 1.56
CA LYS A 301 -22.52 -18.19 2.14
C LYS A 301 -21.32 -18.97 1.62
N ALA A 302 -21.42 -20.30 1.56
CA ALA A 302 -20.28 -21.16 1.19
C ALA A 302 -19.79 -20.87 -0.24
N GLN A 303 -20.73 -20.64 -1.15
CA GLN A 303 -20.43 -20.30 -2.53
C GLN A 303 -19.85 -18.88 -2.66
N ALA A 304 -20.39 -17.90 -1.93
CA ALA A 304 -19.86 -16.54 -1.94
C ALA A 304 -18.42 -16.45 -1.44
N ASP A 305 -18.11 -17.22 -0.41
CA ASP A 305 -16.76 -17.29 0.13
C ASP A 305 -15.77 -17.97 -0.83
N LYS A 306 -16.22 -19.00 -1.57
CA LYS A 306 -15.40 -19.66 -2.61
C LYS A 306 -15.01 -18.69 -3.73
N TYR A 307 -15.95 -17.87 -4.19
CA TYR A 307 -15.66 -16.84 -5.20
C TYR A 307 -14.77 -15.72 -4.66
N THR A 308 -14.95 -15.32 -3.39
CA THR A 308 -14.09 -14.32 -2.74
C THR A 308 -12.65 -14.83 -2.60
N PHE A 309 -12.48 -16.11 -2.23
CA PHE A 309 -11.17 -16.75 -2.25
C PHE A 309 -10.56 -16.77 -3.65
N ALA A 310 -11.34 -17.12 -4.68
CA ALA A 310 -10.88 -17.12 -6.06
C ALA A 310 -10.45 -15.72 -6.54
N LEU A 311 -11.17 -14.67 -6.15
CA LEU A 311 -10.80 -13.29 -6.44
C LEU A 311 -9.44 -12.94 -5.82
N ASN A 312 -9.25 -13.22 -4.52
CA ASN A 312 -7.98 -12.97 -3.84
C ASN A 312 -6.81 -13.75 -4.48
N MET A 313 -7.04 -15.01 -4.87
CA MET A 313 -6.05 -15.81 -5.60
C MET A 313 -5.72 -15.22 -6.98
N SER A 314 -6.71 -14.66 -7.68
CA SER A 314 -6.48 -14.01 -8.97
C SER A 314 -5.55 -12.80 -8.86
N ALA A 315 -5.50 -12.14 -7.70
CA ALA A 315 -4.59 -11.02 -7.47
C ALA A 315 -3.10 -11.42 -7.54
N VAL A 316 -2.76 -12.70 -7.31
CA VAL A 316 -1.39 -13.20 -7.49
C VAL A 316 -0.93 -13.13 -8.95
N SER A 317 -1.86 -13.30 -9.89
CA SER A 317 -1.55 -13.19 -11.33
C SER A 317 -1.02 -11.81 -11.73
N GLN A 318 -1.30 -10.77 -10.92
CA GLN A 318 -0.83 -9.41 -11.15
C GLN A 318 0.70 -9.28 -11.04
N ILE A 319 1.37 -10.18 -10.31
CA ILE A 319 2.85 -10.24 -10.29
C ILE A 319 3.41 -10.48 -11.70
N VAL A 320 2.68 -11.23 -12.54
CA VAL A 320 3.08 -11.55 -13.91
C VAL A 320 2.51 -10.56 -14.92
N LEU A 321 1.24 -10.17 -14.76
CA LEU A 321 0.54 -9.30 -15.70
C LEU A 321 1.05 -7.85 -15.66
N CYS A 322 1.30 -7.29 -14.48
CA CYS A 322 1.71 -5.88 -14.37
C CYS A 322 3.08 -5.59 -15.03
N PRO A 323 4.11 -6.45 -14.93
CA PRO A 323 5.35 -6.27 -15.68
C PRO A 323 5.17 -6.25 -17.20
N ILE A 324 4.25 -7.06 -17.74
CA ILE A 324 3.91 -7.07 -19.18
C ILE A 324 3.31 -5.72 -19.57
N ILE A 325 2.39 -5.18 -18.77
CA ILE A 325 1.83 -3.84 -18.97
C ILE A 325 2.94 -2.77 -18.90
N GLY A 326 3.87 -2.90 -17.96
CA GLY A 326 5.02 -1.99 -17.83
C GLY A 326 5.94 -2.01 -19.05
N LEU A 327 6.16 -3.19 -19.64
CA LEU A 327 6.88 -3.34 -20.91
C LEU A 327 6.13 -2.64 -22.05
N LEU A 328 4.82 -2.87 -22.17
CA LEU A 328 3.99 -2.21 -23.20
C LEU A 328 4.01 -0.68 -23.07
N LEU A 329 3.92 -0.14 -21.85
CA LEU A 329 4.04 1.28 -21.59
C LEU A 329 5.43 1.82 -21.98
N ALA A 330 6.49 1.10 -21.65
CA ALA A 330 7.84 1.46 -22.06
C ALA A 330 7.99 1.50 -23.60
N PHE A 331 7.39 0.54 -24.32
CA PHE A 331 7.37 0.55 -25.79
C PHE A 331 6.54 1.70 -26.37
N GLY A 332 5.39 2.03 -25.77
CA GLY A 332 4.50 3.10 -26.23
C GLY A 332 5.13 4.50 -26.10
N THR A 333 5.78 4.77 -24.97
CA THR A 333 6.46 6.06 -24.71
C THR A 333 7.59 6.36 -25.69
N HIS A 334 8.31 5.33 -26.17
CA HIS A 334 9.34 5.49 -27.20
C HIS A 334 8.79 5.86 -28.59
N ARG A 335 7.50 5.59 -28.89
CA ARG A 335 6.89 5.96 -30.18
C ARG A 335 6.34 7.39 -30.23
N GLY A 336 6.08 8.02 -29.08
CA GLY A 336 5.60 9.41 -29.02
C GLY A 336 6.68 10.49 -29.15
N MET A 337 7.96 10.09 -29.32
CA MET A 337 9.11 10.99 -29.46
C MET A 337 9.71 11.02 -30.88
N TYR A 338 8.99 10.49 -31.88
CA TYR A 338 9.38 10.53 -33.29
C TYR A 338 8.32 11.22 -34.14
#